data_AF-A0A7V9SXZ5-F1
#
_entry.id   AF-A0A7V9SXZ5-F1
#
_cell.length_a   1.000
_cell.length_b   1.000
_cell.length_c   1.000
_cell.angle_alpha   90.00
_cell.angle_beta   90.00
_cell.angle_gamma   90.00
#
_symmetry.space_group_name_H-M   'P 1'
#
loop_
_entity.id
_entity.type
_entity.pdbx_description
1 polymer ?
#
loop_
_entity_poly.entity_id
_entity_poly.type
_entity_poly.pdbx_seq_one_letter_code
_entity_poly.pdbx_strand_id
1 'polypeptide(L)'
;MDEISPENLALLERRYKSAATVYFALLFSSVGFIVAALFLADEGRTANTDSLMPLWIAIVFIAVAAFVLRRVLINWERLRNAKLLKGVGGLLASLQTNSIVLGALAEIVALIGVAITFLNGNKFDALRAGGVALLLFAINFPRQSVWRKIVGS
;
A
#
# COMPACT_ATOMS: atom_id res chain seq x y z
N MET A 1 15.05 19.32 -20.04
CA MET A 1 13.91 19.08 -19.14
C MET A 1 12.77 19.83 -19.76
N ASP A 2 11.75 19.13 -20.26
CA ASP A 2 10.58 19.81 -20.82
C ASP A 2 9.91 20.59 -19.68
N GLU A 3 9.64 21.87 -19.93
CA GLU A 3 8.97 22.73 -18.98
C GLU A 3 7.56 22.18 -18.76
N ILE A 4 7.29 21.68 -17.54
CA ILE A 4 5.97 21.13 -17.22
C ILE A 4 4.99 22.30 -17.25
N SER A 5 4.04 22.26 -18.19
CA SER A 5 3.05 23.32 -18.31
C SER A 5 2.32 23.58 -16.96
N PRO A 6 1.92 24.82 -16.66
CA PRO A 6 1.20 25.14 -15.42
C PRO A 6 -0.05 24.27 -15.20
N GLU A 7 -0.73 23.91 -16.29
CA GLU A 7 -1.88 23.00 -16.28
C GLU A 7 -1.51 21.58 -15.81
N ASN A 8 -0.40 21.04 -16.33
CA ASN A 8 0.09 19.71 -15.94
C ASN A 8 0.58 19.67 -14.50
N LEU A 9 1.15 20.78 -14.00
CA LEU A 9 1.53 20.92 -12.58
C LEU A 9 0.29 20.90 -11.67
N ALA A 10 -0.74 21.68 -12.00
CA ALA A 10 -1.98 21.71 -11.23
C ALA A 10 -2.67 20.33 -11.20
N LEU A 11 -2.66 19.62 -12.34
CA LEU A 11 -3.20 18.26 -12.43
C LEU A 11 -2.39 17.27 -11.59
N LEU A 12 -1.05 17.34 -11.64
CA LEU A 12 -0.16 16.52 -10.82
C LEU A 12 -0.45 16.71 -9.34
N GLU A 13 -0.52 17.95 -8.87
CA GLU A 13 -0.79 18.24 -7.45
C GLU A 13 -2.15 17.71 -7.00
N ARG A 14 -3.19 17.92 -7.80
CA ARG A 14 -4.54 17.42 -7.50
C ARG A 14 -4.55 15.90 -7.38
N ARG A 15 -3.95 15.19 -8.35
CA ARG A 15 -3.91 13.72 -8.37
C ARG A 15 -3.04 13.16 -7.27
N TYR A 16 -1.89 13.78 -7.00
CA TYR A 16 -1.01 13.40 -5.90
C TYR A 16 -1.70 13.56 -4.55
N LYS A 17 -2.34 14.72 -4.29
CA LYS A 17 -3.08 14.96 -3.04
C LYS A 17 -4.19 13.92 -2.87
N SER A 18 -4.99 13.66 -3.91
CA SER A 18 -6.03 12.63 -3.86
C SER A 18 -5.47 11.23 -3.57
N ALA A 19 -4.40 10.83 -4.25
CA ALA A 19 -3.74 9.54 -4.02
C ALA A 19 -3.19 9.46 -2.58
N ALA A 20 -2.52 10.51 -2.11
CA ALA A 20 -1.97 10.60 -0.76
C ALA A 20 -3.08 10.50 0.29
N THR A 21 -4.18 11.24 0.15
CA THR A 21 -5.31 11.21 1.10
C THR A 21 -5.86 9.80 1.24
N VAL A 22 -6.13 9.11 0.13
CA VAL A 22 -6.63 7.72 0.17
C VAL A 22 -5.58 6.80 0.80
N TYR A 23 -4.33 6.91 0.37
CA TYR A 23 -3.25 6.06 0.87
C TYR A 23 -3.03 6.20 2.38
N PHE A 24 -3.02 7.44 2.88
CA PHE A 24 -2.90 7.71 4.31
C PHE A 24 -4.17 7.29 5.06
N ALA A 25 -5.35 7.40 4.47
CA ALA A 25 -6.57 6.85 5.09
C ALA A 25 -6.44 5.34 5.32
N LEU A 26 -5.93 4.58 4.34
CA LEU A 26 -5.67 3.13 4.47
C LEU A 26 -4.58 2.83 5.51
N LEU A 27 -3.55 3.68 5.61
CA LEU A 27 -2.52 3.54 6.65
C LEU A 27 -3.11 3.75 8.04
N PHE A 28 -3.86 4.84 8.24
CA PHE A 28 -4.45 5.17 9.54
C PHE A 28 -5.54 4.17 9.95
N SER A 29 -6.37 3.67 9.02
CA SER A 29 -7.31 2.58 9.29
C SER A 29 -6.57 1.32 9.74
N SER A 30 -5.49 0.93 9.03
CA SER A 30 -4.67 -0.21 9.40
C SER A 30 -4.10 -0.08 10.82
N VAL A 31 -3.55 1.08 11.16
CA VAL A 31 -3.08 1.37 12.53
C VAL A 31 -4.22 1.28 13.54
N GLY A 32 -5.38 1.85 13.23
CA GLY A 32 -6.58 1.77 14.06
C GLY A 32 -7.02 0.34 14.31
N PHE A 33 -7.03 -0.52 13.30
CA PHE A 33 -7.38 -1.94 13.44
C PHE A 33 -6.36 -2.71 14.27
N ILE A 34 -5.06 -2.47 14.07
CA ILE A 34 -4.00 -3.08 14.88
C ILE A 34 -4.19 -2.67 16.35
N VAL A 35 -4.34 -1.38 16.63
CA VAL A 35 -4.56 -0.87 17.99
C VAL A 35 -5.82 -1.48 18.60
N ALA A 36 -6.93 -1.53 17.86
CA ALA A 36 -8.16 -2.16 18.32
C ALA A 36 -7.94 -3.64 18.66
N ALA A 37 -7.20 -4.39 17.85
CA ALA A 37 -6.88 -5.79 18.14
C ALA A 37 -6.08 -5.96 19.43
N LEU A 38 -5.16 -5.04 19.75
CA LEU A 38 -4.38 -5.10 21.01
C LEU A 38 -5.26 -4.93 22.26
N PHE A 39 -6.35 -4.18 22.16
CA PHE A 39 -7.25 -3.94 23.29
C PHE A 39 -8.44 -4.91 23.35
N LEU A 40 -8.92 -5.38 22.20
CA LEU A 40 -10.15 -6.18 22.09
C LEU A 40 -9.89 -7.68 21.99
N ALA A 41 -8.67 -8.12 21.70
CA ALA A 41 -8.36 -9.55 21.64
C ALA A 41 -8.34 -10.18 23.05
N ASP A 42 -9.08 -11.28 23.18
CA ASP A 42 -9.18 -12.07 24.40
C ASP A 42 -8.01 -13.07 24.47
N GLU A 43 -7.16 -12.93 25.50
CA GLU A 43 -5.94 -13.72 25.69
C GLU A 43 -6.21 -15.19 26.06
N GLY A 44 -7.46 -15.56 26.38
CA GLY A 44 -7.85 -16.93 26.71
C GLY A 44 -8.08 -17.86 25.51
N ARG A 45 -8.02 -17.34 24.28
CA ARG A 45 -8.23 -18.14 23.07
C ARG A 45 -6.93 -18.80 22.65
N THR A 46 -6.94 -20.13 22.51
CA THR A 46 -5.82 -20.87 21.91
C THR A 46 -6.30 -21.56 20.65
N ALA A 47 -6.10 -20.91 19.50
CA ALA A 47 -6.24 -21.60 18.23
C ALA A 47 -5.05 -22.55 18.05
N ASN A 48 -5.28 -23.70 17.39
CA ASN A 48 -4.20 -24.61 17.08
C ASN A 48 -3.27 -23.94 16.05
N THR A 49 -1.99 -23.75 16.36
CA THR A 49 -1.04 -22.96 15.54
C THR A 49 -0.99 -23.43 14.08
N ASP A 50 -1.13 -24.73 13.85
CA ASP A 50 -1.12 -25.34 12.50
C ASP A 50 -2.29 -24.84 11.63
N SER A 51 -3.43 -24.49 12.24
CA SER A 51 -4.59 -23.95 11.52
C SER A 51 -4.39 -22.52 11.03
N LEU A 52 -3.42 -21.79 11.60
CA LEU A 52 -3.12 -20.39 11.27
C LEU A 52 -1.96 -20.25 10.27
N MET A 53 -1.22 -21.33 10.02
CA MET A 53 -0.11 -21.35 9.07
C MET A 53 -0.49 -20.83 7.66
N PRO A 54 -1.67 -21.18 7.09
CA PRO A 54 -2.07 -20.64 5.79
C PRO A 54 -2.19 -19.11 5.76
N LEU A 55 -2.60 -18.48 6.86
CA LEU A 55 -2.71 -17.02 6.96
C LEU A 55 -1.34 -16.34 6.99
N TRP A 56 -0.37 -16.94 7.69
CA TRP A 56 1.02 -16.47 7.67
C TRP A 56 1.65 -16.62 6.29
N ILE A 57 1.40 -17.75 5.61
CA ILE A 57 1.84 -17.95 4.22
C ILE A 57 1.23 -16.86 3.32
N ALA A 58 -0.07 -16.58 3.46
CA ALA A 58 -0.73 -15.52 2.70
C ALA A 58 -0.08 -14.14 2.92
N ILE A 59 0.25 -13.77 4.16
CA ILE A 59 0.98 -12.52 4.46
C ILE A 59 2.29 -12.45 3.67
N VAL A 60 3.10 -13.51 3.67
CA VAL A 60 4.38 -13.55 2.96
C VAL A 60 4.16 -13.39 1.45
N PHE A 61 3.24 -14.16 0.86
CA PHE A 61 2.94 -14.08 -0.56
C PHE A 61 2.44 -12.69 -0.98
N ILE A 62 1.57 -12.07 -0.18
CA ILE A 62 1.05 -10.72 -0.46
C ILE A 62 2.17 -9.69 -0.34
N ALA A 63 3.04 -9.79 0.67
CA ALA A 63 4.18 -8.88 0.82
C ALA A 63 5.15 -8.96 -0.36
N VAL A 64 5.48 -10.18 -0.80
CA VAL A 64 6.31 -10.41 -1.99
C VAL A 64 5.61 -9.89 -3.25
N ALA A 65 4.33 -10.20 -3.43
CA ALA A 65 3.55 -9.73 -4.57
C ALA A 65 3.49 -8.20 -4.62
N ALA A 66 3.28 -7.52 -3.49
CA ALA A 66 3.30 -6.06 -3.41
C ALA A 66 4.65 -5.48 -3.82
N PHE A 67 5.76 -6.09 -3.39
CA PHE A 67 7.10 -5.66 -3.78
C PHE A 67 7.35 -5.84 -5.30
N VAL A 68 6.98 -6.98 -5.86
CA VAL A 68 7.10 -7.27 -7.29
C VAL A 68 6.20 -6.34 -8.11
N LEU A 69 4.94 -6.17 -7.70
CA LEU A 69 3.99 -5.28 -8.35
C LEU A 69 4.47 -3.84 -8.32
N ARG A 70 5.04 -3.36 -7.22
CA ARG A 70 5.63 -2.02 -7.16
C ARG A 70 6.69 -1.84 -8.25
N ARG A 71 7.57 -2.82 -8.43
CA ARG A 71 8.63 -2.78 -9.44
C ARG A 71 8.07 -2.78 -10.87
N VAL A 72 7.01 -3.55 -11.12
CA VAL A 72 6.38 -3.67 -12.45
C VAL A 72 5.50 -2.46 -12.79
N LEU A 73 4.74 -1.96 -11.82
CA LEU A 73 3.81 -0.85 -11.98
C LEU A 73 4.52 0.50 -12.06
N ILE A 74 5.68 0.63 -11.40
CA ILE A 74 6.53 1.84 -11.41
C ILE A 74 7.76 1.59 -12.30
N ASN A 75 7.62 0.80 -13.37
CA ASN A 75 8.67 0.68 -14.38
C ASN A 75 8.61 1.89 -15.33
N TRP A 76 9.76 2.53 -15.53
CA TRP A 76 9.91 3.72 -16.36
C TRP A 76 9.38 3.54 -17.78
N GLU A 77 9.64 2.40 -18.41
CA GLU A 77 9.20 2.14 -19.78
C GLU A 77 7.68 2.09 -19.89
N ARG A 78 7.02 1.45 -18.91
CA ARG A 78 5.56 1.35 -18.85
C ARG A 78 4.91 2.70 -18.62
N LEU A 79 5.50 3.54 -17.76
CA LEU A 79 5.02 4.89 -17.49
C LEU A 79 5.23 5.80 -18.71
N ARG A 80 6.37 5.69 -19.40
CA ARG A 80 6.61 6.40 -20.67
C ARG A 80 5.61 6.00 -21.74
N ASN A 81 5.36 4.70 -21.90
CA ASN A 81 4.36 4.20 -22.85
C ASN A 81 2.94 4.69 -22.49
N ALA A 82 2.59 4.75 -21.21
CA ALA A 82 1.33 5.32 -20.76
C ALA A 82 1.20 6.82 -21.08
N LYS A 83 2.28 7.60 -20.91
CA LYS A 83 2.34 9.02 -21.30
C LYS A 83 2.14 9.19 -22.81
N LEU A 84 2.80 8.36 -23.63
CA LEU A 84 2.67 8.40 -25.09
C LEU A 84 1.26 8.02 -25.59
N LEU A 85 0.63 7.02 -24.96
CA LEU A 85 -0.68 6.50 -25.39
C LEU A 85 -1.87 7.29 -24.84
N LYS A 86 -1.79 7.79 -23.60
CA LYS A 86 -2.92 8.37 -22.86
C LYS A 86 -2.68 9.80 -22.36
N GLY A 87 -1.54 10.39 -22.74
CA GLY A 87 -1.11 11.71 -22.27
C GLY A 87 -0.75 11.74 -20.78
N VAL A 88 -0.48 12.95 -20.29
CA VAL A 88 -0.09 13.20 -18.88
C VAL A 88 -1.22 12.85 -17.91
N GLY A 89 -2.48 13.12 -18.28
CA GLY A 89 -3.64 12.78 -17.46
C GLY A 89 -3.79 11.27 -17.24
N GLY A 90 -3.64 10.46 -18.29
CA GLY A 90 -3.73 9.00 -18.18
C GLY A 90 -2.55 8.38 -17.41
N LEU A 91 -1.37 8.96 -17.55
CA LEU A 91 -0.19 8.60 -16.76
C LEU A 91 -0.43 8.84 -15.26
N LEU A 92 -0.86 10.06 -14.89
CA LEU A 92 -1.12 10.43 -13.50
C LEU A 92 -2.25 9.60 -12.88
N ALA A 93 -3.30 9.32 -13.64
CA ALA A 93 -4.37 8.41 -13.21
C ALA A 93 -3.84 7.00 -12.94
N SER A 94 -2.97 6.47 -13.79
CA SER A 94 -2.35 5.16 -13.60
C SER A 94 -1.46 5.13 -12.35
N LEU A 95 -0.67 6.20 -12.11
CA LEU A 95 0.15 6.32 -10.90
C LEU A 95 -0.71 6.38 -9.62
N GLN A 96 -1.81 7.14 -9.66
CA GLN A 96 -2.78 7.20 -8.56
C GLN A 96 -3.34 5.80 -8.27
N THR A 97 -3.90 5.12 -9.28
CA THR A 97 -4.50 3.78 -9.10
C THR A 97 -3.47 2.78 -8.60
N ASN A 98 -2.27 2.75 -9.18
CA ASN A 98 -1.21 1.83 -8.77
C ASN A 98 -0.79 2.07 -7.30
N SER A 99 -0.69 3.33 -6.88
CA SER A 99 -0.35 3.68 -5.49
C SER A 99 -1.42 3.19 -4.53
N ILE A 100 -2.71 3.38 -4.86
CA ILE A 100 -3.84 2.91 -4.04
C ILE A 100 -3.87 1.39 -3.96
N VAL A 101 -3.67 0.68 -5.08
CA VAL A 101 -3.60 -0.79 -5.10
C VAL A 101 -2.49 -1.31 -4.19
N LEU A 102 -1.31 -0.72 -4.24
CA LEU A 102 -0.20 -1.12 -3.36
C LEU A 102 -0.47 -0.83 -1.88
N GLY A 103 -1.21 0.24 -1.58
CA GLY A 103 -1.68 0.55 -0.22
C GLY A 103 -2.71 -0.46 0.28
N ALA A 104 -3.65 -0.84 -0.58
CA ALA A 104 -4.66 -1.86 -0.26
C ALA A 104 -4.03 -3.22 0.05
N LEU A 105 -2.97 -3.62 -0.68
CA LEU A 105 -2.23 -4.85 -0.37
C LEU A 105 -1.57 -4.80 1.02
N ALA A 106 -1.05 -3.64 1.41
CA ALA A 106 -0.48 -3.45 2.75
C ALA A 106 -1.57 -3.51 3.84
N GLU A 107 -2.74 -2.91 3.60
CA GLU A 107 -3.88 -3.00 4.51
C GLU A 107 -4.38 -4.44 4.67
N ILE A 108 -4.46 -5.23 3.59
CA ILE A 108 -4.82 -6.65 3.67
C ILE A 108 -3.88 -7.41 4.60
N VAL A 109 -2.57 -7.15 4.54
CA VAL A 109 -1.60 -7.77 5.46
C VAL A 109 -1.90 -7.40 6.92
N ALA A 110 -2.22 -6.14 7.20
CA ALA A 110 -2.60 -5.71 8.55
C ALA A 110 -3.88 -6.42 9.03
N LEU A 111 -4.90 -6.51 8.17
CA LEU A 111 -6.17 -7.17 8.48
C LEU A 111 -6.01 -8.67 8.74
N ILE A 112 -5.16 -9.36 7.97
CA ILE A 112 -4.86 -10.78 8.24
C ILE A 112 -4.18 -10.93 9.61
N GLY A 113 -3.24 -10.05 9.95
CA GLY A 113 -2.61 -10.02 11.28
C GLY A 113 -3.59 -9.83 12.43
N VAL A 114 -4.53 -8.90 12.24
CA VAL A 114 -5.63 -8.66 13.18
C VAL A 114 -6.50 -9.90 13.31
N ALA A 115 -6.86 -10.55 12.20
CA ALA A 115 -7.63 -11.79 12.21
C ALA A 115 -6.91 -12.92 12.97
N ILE A 116 -5.62 -13.14 12.71
CA ILE A 116 -4.79 -14.11 13.44
C ILE A 116 -4.85 -13.83 14.95
N THR A 117 -4.74 -12.57 15.34
CA THR A 117 -4.76 -12.14 16.76
C THR A 117 -6.09 -12.45 17.43
N PHE A 118 -7.22 -12.22 16.75
CA PHE A 118 -8.55 -12.54 17.30
C PHE A 118 -8.82 -14.05 17.39
N LEU A 119 -8.18 -14.84 16.53
CA LEU A 119 -8.29 -16.31 16.53
C LEU A 119 -7.39 -16.93 17.62
N ASN A 120 -6.16 -16.42 17.77
CA ASN A 120 -5.12 -16.99 18.63
C ASN A 120 -5.00 -16.34 20.01
N GLY A 121 -5.71 -15.24 20.27
CA GLY A 121 -5.57 -14.44 21.50
C GLY A 121 -4.22 -13.74 21.68
N ASN A 122 -3.21 -14.08 20.87
CA ASN A 122 -1.87 -13.53 20.98
C ASN A 122 -1.73 -12.15 20.30
N LYS A 123 -1.73 -11.11 21.11
CA LYS A 123 -1.58 -9.70 20.68
C LYS A 123 -0.28 -9.41 19.92
N PHE A 124 0.77 -10.22 20.09
CA PHE A 124 2.01 -10.05 19.34
C PHE A 124 1.86 -10.37 17.84
N ASP A 125 0.85 -11.17 17.45
CA ASP A 125 0.63 -11.49 16.05
C ASP A 125 0.19 -10.26 15.25
N ALA A 126 -0.67 -9.41 15.83
CA ALA A 126 -1.07 -8.12 15.26
C ALA A 126 0.13 -7.17 15.12
N LEU A 127 1.03 -7.15 16.11
CA LEU A 127 2.24 -6.31 16.04
C LEU A 127 3.20 -6.77 14.94
N ARG A 128 3.41 -8.08 14.81
CA ARG A 128 4.32 -8.66 13.79
C ARG A 128 3.81 -8.39 12.38
N ALA A 129 2.56 -8.78 12.10
CA ALA A 129 1.94 -8.53 10.80
C ALA A 129 1.76 -7.02 10.54
N GLY A 130 1.43 -6.25 11.56
CA GLY A 130 1.37 -4.79 11.51
C GLY A 130 2.70 -4.16 11.13
N GLY A 131 3.81 -4.63 11.70
CA GLY A 131 5.16 -4.20 11.31
C GLY A 131 5.44 -4.43 9.83
N VAL A 132 5.07 -5.60 9.29
CA VAL A 132 5.19 -5.90 7.85
C VAL A 132 4.31 -4.96 7.02
N ALA A 133 3.05 -4.74 7.41
CA ALA A 133 2.15 -3.83 6.72
C ALA A 133 2.68 -2.40 6.70
N LEU A 134 3.17 -1.89 7.84
CA LEU A 134 3.74 -0.54 7.94
C LEU A 134 4.99 -0.38 7.06
N LEU A 135 5.84 -1.40 6.98
CA LEU A 135 6.98 -1.42 6.06
C LEU A 135 6.52 -1.37 4.60
N LEU A 136 5.49 -2.14 4.24
CA LEU A 136 4.91 -2.08 2.89
C LEU A 136 4.36 -0.68 2.59
N PHE A 137 3.64 -0.06 3.52
CA PHE A 137 3.15 1.32 3.37
C PHE A 137 4.30 2.31 3.14
N ALA A 138 5.38 2.19 3.93
CA ALA A 138 6.53 3.08 3.83
C ALA A 138 7.29 2.94 2.50
N ILE A 139 7.41 1.71 1.98
CA ILE A 139 8.17 1.44 0.76
C ILE A 139 7.33 1.73 -0.50
N ASN A 140 6.02 1.45 -0.46
CA ASN A 140 5.19 1.43 -1.66
C ASN A 140 4.76 2.82 -2.15
N PHE A 141 4.61 3.83 -1.28
CA PHE A 141 4.13 5.14 -1.74
C PHE A 141 5.22 5.97 -2.44
N PRO A 142 5.03 6.34 -3.73
CA PRO A 142 6.00 7.16 -4.44
C PRO A 142 5.95 8.62 -3.95
N ARG A 143 7.11 9.16 -3.53
CA ARG A 143 7.27 10.58 -3.15
C ARG A 143 6.89 11.52 -4.30
N GLN A 144 6.39 12.71 -3.99
CA GLN A 144 5.98 13.69 -5.00
C GLN A 144 7.10 14.03 -6.00
N SER A 145 8.37 14.01 -5.58
CA SER A 145 9.52 14.23 -6.47
C SER A 145 9.61 13.20 -7.59
N VAL A 146 9.24 11.94 -7.31
CA VAL A 146 9.18 10.87 -8.32
C VAL A 146 8.10 11.18 -9.35
N TRP A 147 6.93 11.65 -8.92
CA TRP A 147 5.84 12.03 -9.83
C TRP A 147 6.25 13.17 -10.75
N ARG A 148 6.91 14.21 -10.21
CA ARG A 148 7.42 15.34 -11.01
C ARG A 148 8.46 14.86 -12.03
N LYS A 149 9.37 13.98 -11.61
CA LYS A 149 10.36 13.37 -12.51
C LYS A 149 9.70 12.58 -13.64
N ILE A 150 8.60 11.88 -13.38
CA ILE A 150 7.86 11.10 -14.39
C ILE A 150 7.14 11.99 -15.39
N VAL A 151 6.57 13.10 -14.93
CA VAL A 151 5.86 14.03 -15.82
C VAL A 151 6.84 14.82 -16.68
N GLY A 152 7.98 15.25 -16.13
CA GLY A 152 9.02 16.02 -16.84
C GLY A 152 9.98 15.21 -17.70
N SER A 153 9.88 13.87 -17.69
CA SER A 153 10.58 12.96 -18.61
C SER A 153 9.74 12.60 -19.82
#